data_AF-A0A6A1WCM8-F1
#
_entry.id   AF-A0A6A1WCM8-F1
#
_cell.length_a   1.000
_cell.length_b   1.000
_cell.length_c   1.000
_cell.angle_alpha   90.00
_cell.angle_beta   90.00
_cell.angle_gamma   90.00
#
_symmetry.space_group_name_H-M   'P 1'
#
loop_
_entity.id
_entity.type
_entity.pdbx_description
1 polymer ?
#
loop_
_entity_poly.entity_id
_entity_poly.type
_entity_poly.pdbx_seq_one_letter_code
_entity_poly.pdbx_strand_id
1 'polypeptide(L)'
;MEDFLQVYPNGYSRFVILGAVSFGLALFLIGLDDQKALALGPEGPLMEEFWENVRRYALYALTVSTGAIYTIFLPIFELLKNPISALLVLTILAGAIFIVSQVLSAMVGVSDFTYDYGY
;
A
#
# COMPACT_ATOMS: atom_id res chain seq x y z
N MET A 1 -41.23 -25.63 17.72
CA MET A 1 -40.21 -26.09 16.77
C MET A 1 -40.46 -25.31 15.50
N GLU A 2 -40.16 -24.01 15.51
CA GLU A 2 -38.83 -23.43 15.24
C GLU A 2 -38.38 -23.67 13.79
N ASP A 3 -38.44 -22.56 13.03
CA ASP A 3 -37.62 -22.11 11.90
C ASP A 3 -37.08 -23.13 10.89
N PHE A 4 -37.22 -22.82 9.60
CA PHE A 4 -36.07 -22.49 8.77
C PHE A 4 -36.53 -21.72 7.52
N LEU A 5 -36.02 -20.50 7.43
CA LEU A 5 -36.24 -19.51 6.38
C LEU A 5 -35.91 -20.07 4.99
N GLN A 6 -36.90 -20.08 4.10
CA GLN A 6 -36.68 -20.27 2.67
C GLN A 6 -35.91 -19.08 2.10
N VAL A 7 -34.60 -19.26 1.94
CA VAL A 7 -33.72 -18.35 1.20
C VAL A 7 -34.06 -18.45 -0.29
N TYR A 8 -34.75 -17.44 -0.83
CA TYR A 8 -34.91 -17.28 -2.27
C TYR A 8 -33.55 -17.07 -2.95
N PRO A 9 -33.32 -17.61 -4.16
CA PRO A 9 -32.03 -17.53 -4.85
C PRO A 9 -31.82 -16.10 -5.37
N ASN A 10 -31.16 -15.29 -4.55
CA ASN A 10 -30.93 -13.87 -4.80
C ASN A 10 -29.74 -13.61 -5.74
N GLY A 11 -29.87 -14.03 -7.00
CA GLY A 11 -28.87 -13.77 -8.05
C GLY A 11 -29.08 -12.43 -8.75
N TYR A 12 -30.33 -12.02 -8.97
CA TYR A 12 -30.67 -10.80 -9.69
C TYR A 12 -30.64 -9.53 -8.83
N SER A 13 -30.97 -9.59 -7.52
CA SER A 13 -31.04 -8.35 -6.73
C SER A 13 -29.69 -7.72 -6.47
N ARG A 14 -28.59 -8.48 -6.42
CA ARG A 14 -27.24 -7.89 -6.27
C ARG A 14 -26.86 -7.03 -7.47
N PHE A 15 -27.14 -7.48 -8.69
CA PHE A 15 -26.86 -6.70 -9.90
C PHE A 15 -27.79 -5.50 -10.06
N VAL A 16 -29.06 -5.63 -9.66
CA VAL A 16 -30.02 -4.52 -9.67
C VAL A 16 -29.66 -3.48 -8.61
N ILE A 17 -29.24 -3.91 -7.41
CA ILE A 17 -28.77 -3.03 -6.34
C ILE A 17 -27.46 -2.36 -6.76
N LEU A 18 -26.50 -3.10 -7.32
CA LEU A 18 -25.27 -2.51 -7.87
C LEU A 18 -25.57 -1.51 -8.98
N GLY A 19 -26.46 -1.85 -9.91
CA GLY A 19 -26.89 -0.96 -10.98
C GLY A 19 -27.55 0.31 -10.44
N ALA A 20 -28.46 0.19 -9.47
CA ALA A 20 -29.15 1.32 -8.85
C ALA A 20 -28.19 2.20 -8.02
N VAL A 21 -27.25 1.60 -7.30
CA VAL A 21 -26.23 2.33 -6.53
C VAL A 21 -25.26 3.04 -7.48
N SER A 22 -24.80 2.38 -8.54
CA SER A 22 -23.92 2.98 -9.55
C SER A 22 -24.61 4.09 -10.32
N PHE A 23 -25.89 3.91 -10.69
CA PHE A 23 -26.67 4.92 -11.41
C PHE A 23 -27.04 6.10 -10.50
N GLY A 24 -27.38 5.85 -9.24
CA GLY A 24 -27.60 6.87 -8.22
C GLY A 24 -26.33 7.66 -7.89
N LEU A 25 -25.18 6.99 -7.81
CA LEU A 25 -23.87 7.65 -7.64
C LEU A 25 -23.51 8.48 -8.89
N ALA A 26 -23.75 7.94 -10.10
CA ALA A 26 -23.51 8.67 -11.34
C ALA A 26 -24.39 9.93 -11.44
N LEU A 27 -25.69 9.81 -11.13
CA LEU A 27 -26.60 10.96 -11.11
C LEU A 27 -26.28 11.95 -9.98
N PHE A 28 -25.84 11.47 -8.82
CA PHE A 28 -25.38 12.32 -7.72
C PHE A 28 -24.11 13.10 -8.11
N LEU A 29 -23.17 12.47 -8.82
CA LEU A 29 -21.97 13.11 -9.34
C LEU A 29 -22.26 14.10 -10.47
N ILE A 30 -23.23 13.81 -11.34
CA ILE A 30 -23.67 14.71 -12.42
C ILE A 30 -24.49 15.89 -11.88
N GLY A 31 -25.28 15.69 -10.81
CA GLY A 31 -26.10 16.73 -10.16
C GLY A 31 -25.32 17.71 -9.27
N LEU A 32 -24.00 17.54 -9.10
CA LEU A 32 -23.11 18.49 -8.41
C LEU A 32 -22.70 19.67 -9.33
N ASP A 33 -23.66 20.20 -10.06
CA ASP A 33 -23.50 21.01 -11.29
C ASP A 33 -22.41 22.10 -11.27
N ASP A 34 -21.74 22.16 -12.42
CA ASP A 34 -20.99 23.21 -13.13
C ASP A 34 -19.93 24.09 -12.44
N GLN A 35 -20.02 24.44 -11.15
CA GLN A 35 -19.01 25.33 -10.53
C GLN A 35 -17.76 24.62 -10.01
N LYS A 36 -17.86 23.32 -9.68
CA LYS A 36 -16.72 22.51 -9.24
C LYS A 36 -16.03 21.77 -10.39
N ALA A 37 -16.73 21.56 -11.51
CA ALA A 37 -16.17 20.93 -12.70
C ALA A 37 -15.19 21.86 -13.45
N LEU A 38 -15.41 23.19 -13.41
CA LEU A 38 -14.46 24.20 -13.91
C LEU A 38 -13.17 24.31 -13.06
N ALA A 39 -13.20 23.79 -11.84
CA ALA A 39 -12.05 23.71 -10.94
C ALA A 39 -11.17 22.46 -11.17
N LEU A 40 -11.68 21.45 -11.90
CA LEU A 40 -11.00 20.17 -12.18
C LEU A 40 -10.92 19.87 -13.68
N GLY A 41 -11.23 20.85 -14.54
CA GLY A 41 -11.02 20.73 -15.99
C GLY A 41 -9.53 20.76 -16.34
N PRO A 42 -9.13 20.17 -17.49
CA PRO A 42 -7.72 20.12 -17.92
C PRO A 42 -7.06 21.50 -18.03
N GLU A 43 -7.86 22.57 -18.20
CA GLU A 43 -7.43 23.98 -18.33
C GLU A 43 -7.90 24.85 -17.14
N GLY A 44 -8.38 24.24 -16.05
CA GLY A 44 -8.90 24.98 -14.89
C GLY A 44 -7.75 25.60 -14.06
N PRO A 45 -7.89 26.82 -13.52
CA PRO A 45 -6.82 27.54 -12.81
C PRO A 45 -6.22 26.78 -11.61
N LEU A 46 -6.91 25.75 -11.10
CA LEU A 46 -6.41 24.89 -10.01
C LEU A 46 -5.47 23.77 -10.47
N MET A 47 -5.41 23.43 -11.76
CA MET A 47 -4.50 22.39 -12.27
C MET A 47 -3.04 22.85 -12.26
N GLU A 48 -2.79 24.10 -12.66
CA GLU A 48 -1.46 24.69 -12.59
C GLU A 48 -0.99 24.84 -11.13
N GLU A 49 -1.85 25.35 -10.24
CA GLU A 49 -1.57 25.47 -8.81
C GLU A 49 -1.36 24.10 -8.14
N PHE A 50 -2.18 23.10 -8.48
CA PHE A 50 -1.99 21.72 -8.01
C PHE A 50 -0.65 21.17 -8.45
N TRP A 51 -0.32 21.31 -9.74
CA TRP A 51 0.92 20.76 -10.27
C TRP A 51 2.16 21.50 -9.72
N GLU A 52 2.08 22.81 -9.53
CA GLU A 52 3.11 23.59 -8.85
C GLU A 52 3.33 23.10 -7.41
N ASN A 53 2.23 22.83 -6.70
CA ASN A 53 2.26 22.33 -5.34
C ASN A 53 2.81 20.89 -5.26
N VAL A 54 2.39 20.01 -6.18
CA VAL A 54 2.92 18.64 -6.31
C VAL A 54 4.41 18.68 -6.59
N ARG A 55 4.87 19.50 -7.54
CA ARG A 55 6.31 19.67 -7.84
C ARG A 55 7.07 20.13 -6.60
N ARG A 56 6.55 21.13 -5.88
CA ARG A 56 7.18 21.68 -4.69
C ARG A 56 7.28 20.65 -3.56
N TYR A 57 6.19 19.93 -3.27
CA TYR A 57 6.19 18.90 -2.24
C TYR A 57 6.97 17.65 -2.64
N ALA A 58 6.98 17.27 -3.91
CA ALA A 58 7.83 16.18 -4.40
C ALA A 58 9.32 16.50 -4.20
N LEU A 59 9.74 17.73 -4.50
CA LEU A 59 11.10 18.19 -4.27
C LEU A 59 11.44 18.26 -2.76
N TYR A 60 10.52 18.69 -1.91
CA TYR A 60 10.71 18.63 -0.46
C TYR A 60 10.81 17.20 0.06
N ALA A 61 9.92 16.32 -0.39
CA ALA A 61 9.95 14.91 -0.01
C ALA A 61 11.28 14.27 -0.42
N LEU A 62 11.77 14.57 -1.63
CA LEU A 62 13.06 14.07 -2.11
C LEU A 62 14.22 14.60 -1.26
N THR A 63 14.30 15.90 -1.02
CA THR A 63 15.42 16.48 -0.27
C THR A 63 15.44 16.06 1.19
N VAL A 64 14.29 16.09 1.87
CA VAL A 64 14.15 15.67 3.27
C VAL A 64 14.40 14.17 3.42
N SER A 65 13.82 13.33 2.54
CA SER A 65 14.07 11.89 2.58
C SER A 65 15.52 11.56 2.26
N THR A 66 16.16 12.25 1.31
CA THR A 66 17.58 12.06 1.01
C THR A 66 18.44 12.39 2.21
N GLY A 67 18.19 13.51 2.89
CA GLY A 67 18.88 13.87 4.13
C GLY A 67 18.68 12.83 5.24
N ALA A 68 17.43 12.38 5.44
CA ALA A 68 17.11 11.36 6.43
C ALA A 68 17.80 10.02 6.13
N ILE A 69 17.73 9.55 4.88
CA ILE A 69 18.43 8.35 4.39
C ILE A 69 19.93 8.52 4.65
N TYR A 70 20.53 9.63 4.22
CA TYR A 70 21.95 9.89 4.42
C TYR A 70 22.35 9.80 5.90
N THR A 71 21.63 10.45 6.80
CA THR A 71 21.92 10.42 8.24
C THR A 71 21.75 9.02 8.85
N ILE A 72 20.74 8.25 8.41
CA ILE A 72 20.53 6.87 8.88
C ILE A 72 21.67 5.95 8.43
N PHE A 73 22.13 6.08 7.18
CA PHE A 73 23.15 5.21 6.61
C PHE A 73 24.59 5.64 6.93
N LEU A 74 24.84 6.90 7.25
CA LEU A 74 26.17 7.41 7.60
C LEU A 74 26.91 6.56 8.66
N PRO A 75 26.33 6.25 9.85
CA PRO A 75 27.01 5.45 10.85
C PRO A 75 27.30 4.03 10.35
N ILE A 76 26.42 3.45 9.52
CA ILE A 76 26.61 2.12 8.93
C ILE A 76 27.83 2.14 7.99
N PHE A 77 27.95 3.17 7.14
CA PHE A 77 29.12 3.31 6.28
C PHE A 77 30.42 3.57 7.05
N GLU A 78 30.36 4.25 8.19
CA GLU A 78 31.51 4.41 9.07
C GLU A 78 31.96 3.07 9.68
N LEU A 79 31.02 2.24 10.14
CA LEU A 79 31.32 0.90 10.65
C LEU A 79 31.94 0.00 9.59
N LEU A 80 31.54 0.14 8.32
CA LEU A 80 32.12 -0.62 7.22
C LEU A 80 33.59 -0.28 6.92
N LYS A 81 34.13 0.85 7.43
CA LYS A 81 35.56 1.21 7.26
C LYS A 81 36.49 0.34 8.10
N ASN A 82 36.03 -0.20 9.23
CA ASN A 82 36.80 -1.13 10.04
C ASN A 82 36.49 -2.57 9.60
N PRO A 83 37.49 -3.40 9.24
CA PRO A 83 37.25 -4.73 8.67
C PRO A 83 36.49 -5.68 9.61
N ILE A 84 36.70 -5.57 10.93
CA ILE A 84 36.01 -6.41 11.91
C ILE A 84 34.54 -5.98 12.01
N SER A 85 34.30 -4.68 12.19
CA SER A 85 32.94 -4.13 12.24
C SER A 85 32.19 -4.36 10.93
N ALA A 86 32.87 -4.31 9.78
CA ALA A 86 32.28 -4.59 8.49
C ALA A 86 31.77 -6.04 8.40
N LEU A 87 32.58 -7.01 8.82
CA LEU A 87 32.17 -8.41 8.87
C LEU A 87 30.95 -8.61 9.78
N LEU A 88 30.94 -7.95 10.95
CA LEU A 88 29.80 -8.02 11.88
C LEU A 88 28.53 -7.44 11.25
N VAL A 89 28.61 -6.25 10.65
CA VAL A 89 27.46 -5.60 9.98
C VAL A 89 26.92 -6.50 8.85
N LEU A 90 27.78 -7.05 8.02
CA LEU A 90 27.39 -7.94 6.93
C LEU A 90 26.76 -9.24 7.46
N THR A 91 27.33 -9.82 8.51
CA THR A 91 26.81 -11.04 9.13
C THR A 91 25.43 -10.81 9.74
N ILE A 92 25.24 -9.69 10.45
CA ILE A 92 23.95 -9.32 11.04
C ILE A 92 22.92 -9.07 9.93
N LEU A 93 23.26 -8.34 8.87
CA LEU A 93 22.35 -8.08 7.75
C LEU A 93 21.96 -9.37 7.03
N ALA A 94 22.93 -10.21 6.69
CA ALA A 94 22.68 -11.50 6.05
C ALA A 94 21.84 -12.41 6.94
N GLY A 95 22.15 -12.48 8.24
CA GLY A 95 21.39 -13.25 9.22
C GLY A 95 19.95 -12.75 9.37
N ALA A 96 19.74 -11.44 9.42
CA ALA A 96 18.41 -10.85 9.49
C ALA A 96 17.57 -11.20 8.25
N ILE A 97 18.14 -11.03 7.05
CA ILE A 97 17.48 -11.40 5.79
C ILE A 97 17.15 -12.89 5.76
N PHE A 98 18.10 -13.73 6.19
CA PHE A 98 17.90 -15.17 6.25
C PHE A 98 16.74 -15.54 7.17
N ILE A 99 16.72 -15.02 8.40
CA ILE A 99 15.66 -15.29 9.39
C ILE A 99 14.30 -14.82 8.87
N VAL A 100 14.21 -13.59 8.34
CA VAL A 100 12.95 -13.08 7.77
C VAL A 100 12.47 -13.98 6.63
N SER A 101 13.39 -14.43 5.78
CA SER A 101 13.06 -15.38 4.70
C SER A 101 12.53 -16.70 5.25
N GLN A 102 13.13 -17.25 6.32
CA GLN A 102 12.63 -18.47 6.96
C GLN A 102 11.21 -18.29 7.51
N VAL A 103 10.96 -17.18 8.20
CA VAL A 103 9.64 -16.87 8.76
C VAL A 103 8.60 -16.74 7.65
N LEU A 104 8.91 -16.00 6.57
CA LEU A 104 8.01 -15.86 5.43
C LEU A 104 7.77 -17.20 4.73
N SER A 105 8.81 -18.02 4.52
CA SER A 105 8.66 -19.35 3.92
C SER A 105 7.75 -20.26 4.75
N ALA A 106 7.86 -20.21 6.08
CA ALA A 106 6.99 -20.96 6.98
C ALA A 106 5.54 -20.43 6.93
N MET A 107 5.34 -19.11 6.88
CA MET A 107 4.01 -18.50 6.80
C MET A 107 3.29 -18.79 5.47
N VAL A 108 4.02 -18.76 4.36
CA VAL A 108 3.47 -19.04 3.02
C VAL A 108 3.35 -20.56 2.77
N GLY A 109 3.90 -21.40 3.65
CA GLY A 109 3.82 -22.86 3.54
C GLY A 109 4.70 -23.43 2.42
N VAL A 110 5.72 -22.69 2.00
CA VAL A 110 6.72 -23.14 1.00
C VAL A 110 7.87 -23.89 1.69
N SER A 111 7.88 -23.94 3.03
CA SER A 111 8.81 -24.75 3.81
C SER A 111 8.47 -26.24 3.73
N ASP A 112 9.46 -27.11 3.53
CA ASP A 112 9.34 -28.59 3.61
C ASP A 112 9.01 -29.12 5.04
N PHE A 113 8.62 -28.23 5.95
CA PHE A 113 8.31 -28.55 7.33
C PHE A 113 6.95 -29.23 7.42
N THR A 114 6.94 -30.56 7.33
CA THR A 114 5.77 -31.40 7.61
C THR A 114 5.62 -31.53 9.12
N TYR A 115 4.56 -30.95 9.68
CA TYR A 115 4.13 -31.27 11.05
C TYR A 115 3.52 -32.68 11.02
N ASP A 116 4.28 -33.67 11.48
CA ASP A 116 3.74 -35.02 11.72
C ASP A 116 2.82 -34.95 12.94
N TYR A 117 1.52 -34.84 12.70
CA TYR A 117 0.52 -35.02 13.73
C TYR A 117 0.45 -36.51 14.02
N GLY A 118 1.29 -37.00 14.95
CA GLY A 118 1.24 -38.36 15.43
C GLY A 118 -0.10 -38.66 16.11
N TYR A 119 -1.08 -39.06 15.31
CA TYR A 119 -2.35 -39.66 15.71
C TYR A 119 -2.34 -41.14 15.38
#